data_AF-A0A7L4PV98-F1
#
_entry.id   AF-A0A7L4PV98-F1
#
_cell.length_a   1.000
_cell.length_b   1.000
_cell.length_c   1.000
_cell.angle_alpha   90.00
_cell.angle_beta   90.00
_cell.angle_gamma   90.00
#
_symmetry.space_group_name_H-M   'P 1'
#
loop_
_entity.id
_entity.type
_entity.pdbx_description
1 polymer ?
#
loop_
_entity_poly.entity_id
_entity_poly.type
_entity_poly.pdbx_seq_one_letter_code
_entity_poly.pdbx_strand_id
1 'polypeptide(L)'
;MGVILLVVACAAPAAARGPAIGDIAAGDTIFWYEEGLNLTGLRDSVTNNPLTALRRYSGDDPSKAVLSELPISDDTSFDVPSVLIDTSPAVYYGYTPADGATVSVIVWKPELSLGVTLANPWHADAVEGLSLPEGTAIAFKITSPYVGTSYRVGSTYPARVDLVFTTPGGGELTALQGKDFSGMLVDTPVFYTDDPGK
;
A
#
# COMPACT_ATOMS: atom_id res chain seq x y z
N MET A 1 -21.36 -13.50 29.06
CA MET A 1 -21.66 -13.48 27.61
C MET A 1 -20.45 -12.89 26.93
N GLY A 2 -19.77 -13.65 26.07
CA GLY A 2 -18.63 -13.14 25.31
C GLY A 2 -19.13 -12.22 24.19
N VAL A 3 -18.70 -10.96 24.21
CA VAL A 3 -18.92 -10.03 23.10
C VAL A 3 -17.91 -10.41 22.01
N ILE A 4 -18.39 -10.88 20.87
CA ILE A 4 -17.55 -11.13 19.70
C ILE A 4 -17.34 -9.77 19.02
N LEU A 5 -16.14 -9.21 19.17
CA LEU A 5 -15.71 -8.02 18.45
C LEU A 5 -14.99 -8.47 17.17
N LEU A 6 -15.44 -8.00 16.01
CA LEU A 6 -14.73 -8.26 14.75
C LEU A 6 -13.71 -7.14 14.55
N VAL A 7 -12.43 -7.49 14.43
CA VAL A 7 -11.36 -6.53 14.13
C VAL A 7 -11.11 -6.56 12.64
N VAL A 8 -11.25 -5.42 11.98
CA VAL A 8 -10.93 -5.26 10.57
C VAL A 8 -9.79 -4.25 10.46
N ALA A 9 -8.61 -4.72 10.02
CA ALA A 9 -7.57 -3.80 9.57
C ALA A 9 -7.96 -3.29 8.18
N CYS A 10 -8.56 -2.11 8.13
CA CYS A 10 -8.64 -1.37 6.88
C CYS A 10 -7.29 -0.66 6.67
N ALA A 11 -6.39 -1.29 5.90
CA ALA A 11 -5.44 -0.52 5.10
C ALA A 11 -6.23 0.19 4.01
N ALA A 12 -7.03 1.19 4.38
CA ALA A 12 -7.45 2.17 3.41
C ALA A 12 -6.18 2.94 3.07
N PRO A 13 -5.75 2.95 1.80
CA PRO A 13 -4.85 3.99 1.36
C PRO A 13 -5.62 5.27 1.65
N ALA A 14 -5.11 6.07 2.60
CA ALA A 14 -5.60 7.42 2.76
C ALA A 14 -5.65 8.01 1.36
N ALA A 15 -6.84 8.42 0.92
CA ALA A 15 -7.09 9.00 -0.39
C ALA A 15 -6.01 10.06 -0.69
N ALA A 16 -4.93 9.64 -1.35
CA ALA A 16 -3.73 10.46 -1.50
C ALA A 16 -3.86 11.38 -2.72
N ARG A 17 -4.92 11.20 -3.51
CA ARG A 17 -5.23 12.00 -4.69
C ARG A 17 -6.71 12.36 -4.65
N GLY A 18 -7.00 13.64 -4.88
CA GLY A 18 -8.37 14.18 -4.89
C GLY A 18 -9.26 13.56 -5.98
N PRO A 19 -10.50 14.04 -6.15
CA PRO A 19 -11.55 13.39 -6.95
C PRO A 19 -11.28 13.27 -8.47
N ALA A 20 -10.12 13.68 -8.96
CA ALA A 20 -9.59 13.31 -10.27
C ALA A 20 -8.25 12.62 -10.05
N ILE A 21 -8.19 11.30 -10.21
CA ILE A 21 -6.93 10.54 -10.19
C ILE A 21 -6.23 10.77 -11.55
N GLY A 22 -5.83 12.02 -11.77
CA GLY A 22 -5.59 12.59 -13.10
C GLY A 22 -4.14 12.88 -13.46
N ASP A 23 -3.23 12.88 -12.48
CA ASP A 23 -1.90 13.46 -12.65
C ASP A 23 -0.81 12.51 -12.16
N ILE A 24 -0.68 11.33 -12.77
CA ILE A 24 0.47 10.47 -12.50
C ILE A 24 1.71 11.09 -13.15
N ALA A 25 2.72 11.37 -12.32
CA ALA A 25 3.97 11.98 -12.74
C ALA A 25 5.17 11.02 -12.56
N ALA A 26 6.30 11.39 -13.15
CA ALA A 26 7.54 10.64 -13.01
C ALA A 26 7.92 10.46 -11.52
N GLY A 27 8.24 9.22 -11.14
CA GLY A 27 8.62 8.83 -9.78
C GLY A 27 7.44 8.54 -8.84
N ASP A 28 6.20 8.74 -9.30
CA ASP A 28 5.03 8.43 -8.50
C ASP A 28 4.89 6.95 -8.23
N THR A 29 4.24 6.62 -7.10
CA THR A 29 3.80 5.26 -6.81
C THR A 29 2.35 5.11 -7.25
N ILE A 30 2.11 4.10 -8.07
CA ILE A 30 0.79 3.61 -8.46
C ILE A 30 0.48 2.37 -7.63
N PHE A 31 -0.66 2.38 -6.96
CA PHE A 31 -1.13 1.22 -6.25
C PHE A 31 -2.04 0.34 -7.11
N TRP A 32 -1.88 -0.97 -6.93
CA TRP A 32 -2.68 -2.04 -7.55
C TRP A 32 -4.19 -1.74 -7.70
N TYR A 33 -4.83 -1.21 -6.66
CA TYR A 33 -6.29 -1.02 -6.58
C TYR A 33 -6.75 0.36 -7.09
N GLU A 34 -5.84 1.21 -7.54
CA GLU A 34 -6.23 2.49 -8.13
C GLU A 34 -6.74 2.26 -9.55
N GLU A 35 -7.88 2.87 -9.86
CA GLU A 35 -8.57 2.76 -11.14
C GLU A 35 -8.68 4.15 -11.80
N GLY A 36 -8.78 4.18 -13.12
CA GLY A 36 -8.95 5.40 -13.92
C GLY A 36 -7.74 6.32 -13.89
N LEU A 37 -6.53 5.76 -13.81
CA LEU A 37 -5.28 6.51 -13.72
C LEU A 37 -4.95 7.21 -15.05
N ASN A 38 -4.74 8.51 -15.01
CA ASN A 38 -4.20 9.23 -16.16
C ASN A 38 -2.66 9.27 -16.09
N LEU A 39 -2.04 8.59 -17.05
CA LEU A 39 -0.60 8.39 -17.22
C LEU A 39 0.02 9.36 -18.25
N THR A 40 -0.72 10.36 -18.74
CA THR A 40 -0.22 11.32 -19.74
C THR A 40 1.05 12.05 -19.30
N GLY A 41 1.24 12.25 -17.99
CA GLY A 41 2.46 12.82 -17.41
C GLY A 41 3.70 11.95 -17.56
N LEU A 42 3.55 10.69 -18.01
CA LEU A 42 4.65 9.75 -18.25
C LEU A 42 5.08 9.69 -19.71
N ARG A 43 4.41 10.40 -20.63
CA ARG A 43 4.77 10.42 -22.06
C ARG A 43 6.10 11.11 -22.29
N ASP A 44 6.71 10.84 -23.44
CA ASP A 44 7.86 11.63 -23.89
C ASP A 44 7.46 13.10 -24.05
N SER A 45 8.23 14.00 -23.45
CA SER A 45 7.91 15.43 -23.41
C SER A 45 7.97 16.14 -24.77
N VAL A 46 8.64 15.55 -25.75
CA VAL A 46 8.84 16.13 -27.09
C VAL A 46 7.78 15.60 -28.06
N THR A 47 7.57 14.28 -28.09
CA THR A 47 6.64 13.67 -29.05
C THR A 47 5.21 13.58 -28.53
N ASN A 48 5.04 13.46 -27.20
CA ASN A 48 3.75 13.33 -26.52
C ASN A 48 2.86 12.19 -27.08
N ASN A 49 3.47 11.11 -27.56
CA ASN A 49 2.72 9.95 -28.03
C ASN A 49 2.03 9.24 -26.86
N PRO A 50 0.80 8.72 -27.04
CA PRO A 50 0.14 7.91 -26.03
C PRO A 50 0.94 6.68 -25.66
N LEU A 51 0.99 6.38 -24.36
CA LEU A 51 1.66 5.18 -23.86
C LEU A 51 0.94 3.91 -24.31
N THR A 52 1.72 2.89 -24.63
CA THR A 52 1.21 1.56 -25.04
C THR A 52 1.48 0.49 -24.00
N ALA A 53 2.44 0.74 -23.10
CA ALA A 53 2.74 -0.13 -21.99
C ALA A 53 3.49 0.60 -20.86
N LEU A 54 3.46 0.03 -19.66
CA LEU A 54 4.49 0.22 -18.64
C LEU A 54 5.43 -1.00 -18.69
N ARG A 55 6.74 -0.78 -18.78
CA ARG A 55 7.74 -1.86 -18.88
C ARG A 55 8.70 -1.87 -17.71
N ARG A 56 8.94 -3.06 -17.16
CA ARG A 56 9.98 -3.32 -16.17
C ARG A 56 11.21 -3.90 -16.86
N TYR A 57 12.38 -3.44 -16.44
CA TYR A 57 13.66 -3.86 -16.99
C TYR A 57 14.57 -4.46 -15.92
N SER A 58 15.53 -5.28 -16.35
CA SER A 58 16.51 -5.85 -15.45
C SER A 58 17.38 -4.76 -14.83
N GLY A 59 17.44 -4.71 -13.50
CA GLY A 59 18.19 -3.70 -12.76
C GLY A 59 17.71 -2.26 -13.01
N ASP A 60 16.41 -2.10 -13.29
CA ASP A 60 15.76 -0.80 -13.52
C ASP A 60 16.44 0.05 -14.60
N ASP A 61 16.92 -0.62 -15.67
CA ASP A 61 17.69 -0.02 -16.74
C ASP A 61 17.04 -0.31 -18.12
N PRO A 62 16.45 0.68 -18.79
CA PRO A 62 15.78 0.51 -20.09
C PRO A 62 16.67 -0.03 -21.22
N SER A 63 18.00 0.00 -21.07
CA SER A 63 18.93 -0.58 -22.05
C SER A 63 19.08 -2.10 -21.92
N LYS A 64 18.52 -2.70 -20.86
CA LYS A 64 18.62 -4.13 -20.55
C LYS A 64 17.35 -4.89 -20.94
N ALA A 65 17.32 -6.18 -20.63
CA ALA A 65 16.19 -7.05 -20.93
C ALA A 65 14.90 -6.61 -20.21
N VAL A 66 13.78 -6.69 -20.93
CA VAL A 66 12.43 -6.52 -20.35
C VAL A 66 12.11 -7.73 -19.48
N LEU A 67 11.70 -7.48 -18.25
CA LEU A 67 11.29 -8.51 -17.29
C LEU A 67 9.78 -8.68 -17.21
N SER A 68 9.02 -7.58 -17.34
CA SER A 68 7.57 -7.56 -17.28
C SER A 68 7.01 -6.39 -18.09
N GLU A 69 5.77 -6.51 -18.53
CA GLU A 69 5.05 -5.49 -19.28
C GLU A 69 3.59 -5.43 -18.79
N LEU A 70 3.12 -4.22 -18.49
CA LEU A 70 1.71 -3.93 -18.25
C LEU A 70 1.17 -3.24 -19.50
N PRO A 71 0.29 -3.89 -20.29
CA PRO A 71 -0.26 -3.28 -21.50
C PRO A 71 -1.18 -2.11 -21.13
N ILE A 72 -1.11 -1.03 -21.90
CA ILE A 72 -1.99 0.14 -21.76
C ILE A 72 -2.83 0.28 -23.02
N SER A 73 -4.15 0.17 -22.87
CA SER A 73 -5.09 0.40 -23.97
C SER A 73 -5.49 1.88 -24.09
N ASP A 74 -5.57 2.58 -22.96
CA ASP A 74 -5.87 4.00 -22.84
C ASP A 74 -5.04 4.57 -21.68
N ASP A 75 -4.11 5.47 -21.99
CA ASP A 75 -3.22 6.07 -21.00
C ASP A 75 -3.83 7.29 -20.29
N THR A 76 -5.08 7.62 -20.60
CA THR A 76 -5.88 8.62 -19.87
C THR A 76 -6.80 7.99 -18.83
N SER A 77 -6.97 6.66 -18.86
CA SER A 77 -7.81 5.88 -17.95
C SER A 77 -7.26 4.46 -17.83
N PHE A 78 -6.17 4.32 -17.09
CA PHE A 78 -5.48 3.06 -16.88
C PHE A 78 -5.85 2.42 -15.54
N ASP A 79 -6.15 1.13 -15.58
CA ASP A 79 -6.32 0.28 -14.41
C ASP A 79 -5.17 -0.73 -14.38
N VAL A 80 -4.55 -0.93 -13.21
CA VAL A 80 -3.45 -1.87 -13.12
C VAL A 80 -3.98 -3.31 -13.18
N PRO A 81 -3.42 -4.24 -13.99
CA PRO A 81 -3.92 -5.63 -14.06
C PRO A 81 -3.37 -6.58 -12.97
N SER A 82 -4.24 -7.32 -12.26
CA SER A 82 -3.93 -8.04 -10.98
C SER A 82 -2.93 -9.14 -11.09
N VAL A 83 -2.98 -9.80 -12.23
CA VAL A 83 -2.17 -10.95 -12.53
C VAL A 83 -0.75 -10.56 -12.96
N LEU A 84 -0.50 -9.28 -13.23
CA LEU A 84 0.75 -8.81 -13.84
C LEU A 84 1.66 -8.03 -12.88
N ILE A 85 1.28 -7.85 -11.61
CA ILE A 85 2.11 -7.14 -10.62
C ILE A 85 2.82 -8.12 -9.69
N ASP A 86 4.10 -7.85 -9.46
CA ASP A 86 4.92 -8.51 -8.44
C ASP A 86 4.43 -8.20 -7.01
N THR A 87 4.79 -9.05 -6.04
CA THR A 87 4.49 -8.84 -4.62
C THR A 87 5.36 -7.74 -3.97
N SER A 88 6.48 -7.39 -4.60
CA SER A 88 7.37 -6.30 -4.17
C SER A 88 7.15 -5.04 -5.04
N PRO A 89 7.35 -3.83 -4.50
CA PRO A 89 7.39 -2.61 -5.31
C PRO A 89 8.41 -2.76 -6.45
N ALA A 90 8.03 -2.37 -7.66
CA ALA A 90 8.89 -2.48 -8.83
C ALA A 90 8.82 -1.22 -9.69
N VAL A 91 9.95 -0.87 -10.31
CA VAL A 91 10.05 0.28 -11.21
C VAL A 91 9.57 -0.13 -12.61
N TYR A 92 8.65 0.66 -13.15
CA TYR A 92 8.17 0.53 -14.51
C TYR A 92 8.38 1.84 -15.27
N TYR A 93 8.69 1.77 -16.55
CA TYR A 93 8.88 2.92 -17.43
C TYR A 93 7.72 3.00 -18.43
N GLY A 94 7.20 4.20 -18.68
CA GLY A 94 6.27 4.42 -19.78
C GLY A 94 6.92 4.03 -21.11
N TYR A 95 6.19 3.37 -21.99
CA TYR A 95 6.73 2.87 -23.25
C TYR A 95 5.80 3.08 -24.45
N THR A 96 6.40 3.50 -25.58
CA THR A 96 5.80 3.41 -26.92
C THR A 96 6.82 2.81 -27.90
N PRO A 97 6.38 2.16 -29.00
CA PRO A 97 7.30 1.73 -30.05
C PRO A 97 8.06 2.88 -30.74
N ALA A 98 7.50 4.09 -30.74
CA ALA A 98 8.08 5.26 -31.39
C ALA A 98 9.17 5.92 -30.55
N ASP A 99 8.97 5.98 -29.23
CA ASP A 99 9.83 6.72 -28.30
C ASP A 99 10.74 5.79 -27.48
N GLY A 100 10.42 4.50 -27.41
CA GLY A 100 11.05 3.57 -26.50
C GLY A 100 10.58 3.81 -25.06
N ALA A 101 11.47 3.57 -24.09
CA ALA A 101 11.19 3.83 -22.68
C ALA A 101 11.33 5.33 -22.36
N THR A 102 10.43 5.83 -21.53
CA THR A 102 10.33 7.25 -21.16
C THR A 102 10.65 7.44 -19.67
N VAL A 103 9.77 8.05 -18.88
CA VAL A 103 9.96 8.23 -17.43
C VAL A 103 9.36 7.06 -16.65
N SER A 104 9.81 6.92 -15.40
CA SER A 104 9.42 5.81 -14.55
C SER A 104 8.35 6.15 -13.51
N VAL A 105 7.67 5.11 -13.05
CA VAL A 105 6.80 5.06 -11.88
C VAL A 105 7.13 3.81 -11.08
N ILE A 106 6.72 3.79 -9.82
CA ILE A 106 6.76 2.60 -8.98
C ILE A 106 5.37 1.99 -9.01
N VAL A 107 5.26 0.73 -9.38
CA VAL A 107 4.01 -0.01 -9.29
C VAL A 107 4.08 -0.92 -8.08
N TRP A 108 3.06 -0.88 -7.22
CA TRP A 108 3.08 -1.59 -5.96
C TRP A 108 1.72 -2.15 -5.56
N LYS A 109 1.72 -3.42 -5.15
CA LYS A 109 0.64 -4.03 -4.39
C LYS A 109 1.01 -3.97 -2.90
N PRO A 110 0.39 -3.07 -2.11
CA PRO A 110 0.73 -2.96 -0.70
C PRO A 110 0.23 -4.20 0.04
N GLU A 111 1.10 -4.76 0.87
CA GLU A 111 0.79 -5.86 1.75
C GLU A 111 0.72 -5.34 3.19
N LEU A 112 -0.44 -5.49 3.81
CA LEU A 112 -0.64 -5.30 5.24
C LEU A 112 -1.20 -6.60 5.80
N SER A 113 -0.57 -7.12 6.86
CA SER A 113 -1.19 -8.17 7.68
C SER A 113 -1.33 -7.70 9.12
N LEU A 114 -2.49 -8.05 9.69
CA LEU A 114 -2.82 -7.84 11.08
C LEU A 114 -2.74 -9.19 11.78
N GLY A 115 -2.02 -9.25 12.88
CA GLY A 115 -2.07 -10.37 13.81
C GLY A 115 -2.35 -9.91 15.23
N VAL A 116 -2.63 -10.88 16.11
CA VAL A 116 -2.83 -10.62 17.54
C VAL A 116 -1.85 -11.43 18.36
N THR A 117 -1.12 -10.77 19.26
CA THR A 117 -0.13 -11.39 20.14
C THR A 117 -0.41 -11.03 21.60
N LEU A 118 0.24 -11.71 22.55
CA LEU A 118 0.37 -11.18 23.90
C LEU A 118 1.11 -9.84 23.86
N ALA A 119 0.75 -8.94 24.78
CA ALA A 119 1.41 -7.66 24.93
C ALA A 119 2.88 -7.82 25.37
N ASN A 120 3.65 -6.74 25.24
CA ASN A 120 5.04 -6.65 25.67
C ASN A 120 5.20 -7.18 27.12
N PRO A 121 6.21 -8.03 27.41
CA PRO A 121 7.33 -8.44 26.54
C PRO A 121 7.13 -9.71 25.71
N TRP A 122 5.90 -10.20 25.57
CA TRP A 122 5.60 -11.54 25.03
C TRP A 122 5.07 -11.54 23.59
N HIS A 123 5.49 -10.57 22.77
CA HIS A 123 5.05 -10.43 21.37
C HIS A 123 5.33 -11.65 20.48
N ALA A 124 6.17 -12.58 20.91
CA ALA A 124 6.40 -13.84 20.20
C ALA A 124 5.19 -14.80 20.23
N ASP A 125 4.31 -14.66 21.21
CA ASP A 125 3.19 -15.55 21.43
C ASP A 125 1.92 -15.03 20.72
N ALA A 126 1.59 -15.64 19.58
CA ALA A 126 0.34 -15.38 18.88
C ALA A 126 -0.86 -15.94 19.67
N VAL A 127 -1.96 -15.19 19.70
CA VAL A 127 -3.17 -15.55 20.48
C VAL A 127 -4.41 -15.78 19.61
N GLU A 128 -4.25 -15.78 18.30
CA GLU A 128 -5.32 -16.04 17.34
C GLU A 128 -5.94 -17.43 17.58
N GLY A 129 -7.26 -17.47 17.70
CA GLY A 129 -8.01 -18.70 17.95
C GLY A 129 -7.92 -19.25 19.38
N LEU A 130 -7.21 -18.57 20.29
CA LEU A 130 -7.13 -18.97 21.69
C LEU A 130 -8.25 -18.33 22.54
N SER A 131 -8.68 -19.05 23.57
CA SER A 131 -9.49 -18.47 24.64
C SER A 131 -8.57 -17.87 25.69
N LEU A 132 -8.58 -16.55 25.81
CA LEU A 132 -7.76 -15.83 26.79
C LEU A 132 -8.56 -15.58 28.08
N PRO A 133 -7.92 -15.68 29.26
CA PRO A 133 -8.49 -15.17 30.49
C PRO A 133 -8.85 -13.68 30.37
N GLU A 134 -9.93 -13.27 31.03
CA GLU A 134 -10.30 -11.86 31.11
C GLU A 134 -9.16 -11.04 31.71
N GLY A 135 -8.86 -9.88 31.12
CA GLY A 135 -7.77 -9.01 31.54
C GLY A 135 -6.38 -9.39 30.99
N THR A 136 -6.26 -10.45 30.18
CA THR A 136 -5.01 -10.74 29.47
C THR A 136 -4.68 -9.59 28.52
N ALA A 137 -3.53 -8.95 28.72
CA ALA A 137 -3.07 -7.87 27.86
C ALA A 137 -2.61 -8.44 26.49
N ILE A 138 -3.15 -7.87 25.42
CA ILE A 138 -2.83 -8.21 24.04
C ILE A 138 -2.29 -6.99 23.30
N ALA A 139 -1.55 -7.25 22.23
CA ALA A 139 -1.15 -6.25 21.25
C ALA A 139 -1.55 -6.70 19.85
N PHE A 140 -1.83 -5.74 18.98
CA PHE A 140 -1.98 -6.02 17.56
C PHE A 140 -0.61 -5.88 16.91
N LYS A 141 -0.22 -6.92 16.18
CA LYS A 141 0.98 -6.93 15.34
C LYS A 141 0.58 -6.46 13.96
N ILE A 142 1.15 -5.36 13.52
CA ILE A 142 0.99 -4.87 12.15
C ILE A 142 2.27 -5.20 11.39
N THR A 143 2.15 -5.92 10.29
CA THR A 143 3.27 -6.23 9.39
C THR A 143 3.00 -5.61 8.03
N SER A 144 3.95 -4.81 7.57
CA SER A 144 3.98 -4.27 6.22
C SER A 144 5.42 -4.20 5.69
N PRO A 145 5.89 -5.25 5.00
CA PRO A 145 7.33 -5.46 4.75
C PRO A 145 7.99 -4.38 3.89
N TYR A 146 7.21 -3.63 3.12
CA TYR A 146 7.69 -2.62 2.18
C TYR A 146 7.24 -1.19 2.52
N VAL A 147 6.50 -1.01 3.63
CA VAL A 147 6.20 0.32 4.13
C VAL A 147 7.36 0.78 5.01
N GLY A 148 8.01 1.89 4.60
CA GLY A 148 9.20 2.44 5.27
C GLY A 148 10.43 2.56 4.36
N THR A 149 10.52 1.76 3.29
CA THR A 149 11.65 1.75 2.35
C THR A 149 11.40 2.51 1.04
N SER A 150 10.16 2.82 0.68
CA SER A 150 9.84 3.52 -0.57
C SER A 150 8.60 4.38 -0.44
N TYR A 151 8.81 5.69 -0.29
CA TYR A 151 7.78 6.69 -0.53
C TYR A 151 8.49 7.98 -0.98
N ARG A 152 8.16 8.51 -2.18
CA ARG A 152 7.65 9.88 -2.42
C ARG A 152 8.15 10.59 -3.70
N VAL A 153 7.27 11.37 -4.35
CA VAL A 153 7.33 12.87 -4.34
C VAL A 153 5.93 13.44 -3.97
N GLY A 154 5.82 14.29 -2.92
CA GLY A 154 4.59 15.04 -2.56
C GLY A 154 3.81 14.79 -1.23
N SER A 155 3.96 13.70 -0.46
CA SER A 155 3.03 13.38 0.66
C SER A 155 3.61 13.47 2.11
N THR A 156 2.98 12.85 3.13
CA THR A 156 3.40 12.69 4.56
C THR A 156 3.94 11.29 4.88
N TYR A 157 5.24 11.15 5.15
CA TYR A 157 5.99 9.88 5.30
C TYR A 157 6.33 9.80 6.78
N PRO A 158 6.26 8.63 7.41
CA PRO A 158 5.84 7.33 6.85
C PRO A 158 4.33 7.24 6.58
N ALA A 159 3.90 6.16 5.90
CA ALA A 159 2.48 5.89 5.74
C ALA A 159 1.81 5.69 7.10
N ARG A 160 0.50 5.90 7.14
CA ARG A 160 -0.31 5.75 8.35
C ARG A 160 -1.37 4.68 8.14
N VAL A 161 -1.71 3.96 9.19
CA VAL A 161 -2.80 2.98 9.21
C VAL A 161 -3.74 3.25 10.38
N ASP A 162 -5.01 2.97 10.15
CA ASP A 162 -6.03 2.97 11.20
C ASP A 162 -6.38 1.52 11.55
N LEU A 163 -6.47 1.22 12.84
CA LEU A 163 -7.08 -0.04 13.29
C LEU A 163 -8.56 0.23 13.61
N VAL A 164 -9.45 -0.41 12.83
CA VAL A 164 -10.90 -0.23 12.96
C VAL A 164 -11.50 -1.44 13.68
N PHE A 165 -12.20 -1.16 14.77
CA PHE A 165 -12.94 -2.12 15.57
C PHE A 165 -14.41 -2.05 15.21
N THR A 166 -14.98 -3.16 14.75
CA THR A 166 -16.40 -3.27 14.44
C THR A 166 -17.13 -3.90 15.63
N THR A 167 -18.00 -3.11 16.24
CA THR A 167 -18.88 -3.56 17.33
C THR A 167 -19.93 -4.56 16.81
N PRO A 168 -20.53 -5.39 17.67
CA PRO A 168 -21.59 -6.32 17.24
C PRO A 168 -22.80 -5.63 16.57
N GLY A 169 -23.04 -4.36 16.89
CA GLY A 169 -24.07 -3.53 16.26
C GLY A 169 -23.67 -2.92 14.91
N GLY A 170 -22.45 -3.23 14.42
CA GLY A 170 -21.92 -2.71 13.15
C GLY A 170 -21.26 -1.33 13.24
N GLY A 171 -21.21 -0.70 14.41
CA GLY A 171 -20.51 0.57 14.60
C GLY A 171 -19.00 0.38 14.55
N GLU A 172 -18.31 1.27 13.82
CA GLU A 172 -16.85 1.29 13.68
C GLU A 172 -16.22 2.28 14.66
N LEU A 173 -15.10 1.89 15.28
CA LEU A 173 -14.36 2.68 16.24
C LEU A 173 -12.87 2.56 15.95
N THR A 174 -12.11 3.65 16.07
CA THR A 174 -10.64 3.62 16.07
C THR A 174 -10.05 3.80 17.46
N ALA A 175 -10.89 4.04 18.48
CA ALA A 175 -10.47 4.17 19.86
C ALA A 175 -11.11 3.09 20.73
N LEU A 176 -10.31 2.40 21.53
CA LEU A 176 -10.74 1.35 22.44
C LEU A 176 -10.05 1.51 23.79
N GLN A 177 -10.83 1.45 24.88
CA GLN A 177 -10.32 1.58 26.27
C GLN A 177 -9.43 2.82 26.51
N GLY A 178 -9.74 3.95 25.84
CA GLY A 178 -8.99 5.20 25.99
C GLY A 178 -7.69 5.27 25.18
N LYS A 179 -7.36 4.23 24.39
CA LYS A 179 -6.28 4.26 23.41
C LYS A 179 -6.84 4.55 22.01
N ASP A 180 -6.21 5.48 21.31
CA ASP A 180 -6.49 5.82 19.91
C ASP A 180 -5.56 4.99 19.00
N PHE A 181 -6.15 4.32 18.02
CA PHE A 181 -5.46 3.51 17.02
C PHE A 181 -5.62 4.08 15.61
N SER A 182 -5.98 5.36 15.48
CA SER A 182 -5.95 6.07 14.21
C SER A 182 -4.56 6.66 13.91
N GLY A 183 -4.23 6.75 12.63
CA GLY A 183 -3.05 7.44 12.13
C GLY A 183 -1.71 6.82 12.54
N MET A 184 -1.68 5.54 12.92
CA MET A 184 -0.47 4.88 13.42
C MET A 184 0.61 4.86 12.35
N LEU A 185 1.81 5.34 12.69
CA LEU A 185 2.94 5.41 11.77
C LEU A 185 3.44 4.00 11.45
N VAL A 186 3.62 3.70 10.17
CA VAL A 186 4.26 2.48 9.69
C VAL A 186 5.70 2.83 9.24
N ASP A 187 6.57 3.07 10.22
CA ASP A 187 7.99 3.40 10.00
C ASP A 187 8.91 2.18 10.00
N THR A 188 8.42 1.03 10.44
CA THR A 188 9.12 -0.25 10.45
C THR A 188 8.30 -1.34 9.74
N PRO A 189 8.97 -2.36 9.17
CA PRO A 189 8.29 -3.50 8.53
C PRO A 189 7.31 -4.24 9.44
N VAL A 190 7.56 -4.21 10.75
CA VAL A 190 6.71 -4.79 11.79
C VAL A 190 6.70 -3.83 12.97
N PHE A 191 5.53 -3.56 13.52
CA PHE A 191 5.37 -2.90 14.82
C PHE A 191 4.18 -3.49 15.58
N TYR A 192 4.18 -3.27 16.89
CA TYR A 192 3.11 -3.67 17.78
C TYR A 192 2.41 -2.43 18.31
N THR A 193 1.10 -2.52 18.52
CA THR A 193 0.32 -1.36 19.00
C THR A 193 0.72 -0.90 20.40
N ASP A 194 1.51 -1.65 21.16
CA ASP A 194 2.02 -1.26 22.48
C ASP A 194 3.52 -0.93 22.48
N ASP A 195 4.14 -0.84 21.30
CA ASP A 195 5.51 -0.32 21.17
C ASP A 195 5.56 1.16 21.58
N PRO A 196 6.69 1.63 22.14
CA PRO A 196 6.87 3.05 22.46
C PRO A 196 6.66 3.95 21.23
N GLY A 197 5.70 4.88 21.31
CA GLY A 197 5.38 5.80 20.22
C GLY A 197 4.33 5.29 19.22
N LYS A 198 3.66 4.16 19.51
CA LYS A 198 2.52 3.62 18.76
C LYS A 198 1.19 3.70 19.50
#